data_AF-A0A7J7NG37-F1
#
_entry.id   AF-A0A7J7NG37-F1
#
_cell.length_a   1.000
_cell.length_b   1.000
_cell.length_c   1.000
_cell.angle_alpha   90.00
_cell.angle_beta   90.00
_cell.angle_gamma   90.00
#
_symmetry.space_group_name_H-M   'P 1'
#
loop_
_entity.id
_entity.type
_entity.pdbx_description
1 polymer ?
#
loop_
_entity_poly.entity_id
_entity_poly.type
_entity_poly.pdbx_seq_one_letter_code
_entity_poly.pdbx_strand_id
1 'polypeptide(L)'
;MLQKALSIFQEMYLYNCKPDIICYNIIIDKLGEAGEEGRVQKLWSKMQSEGIQPDLMCYSLLLKLFCVTNKMDDALLLLRYMETSTSIQPNTYAYNTIIKAYLDCRQIKEALGTFGRIEIWGCDPDLCCLNLFAMYYSELGQGFKVYMFLERMIRRGVKASDTSFSICIRGSYEARKD
;
A
#
# COMPACT_ATOMS: atom_id res chain seq x y z
N MET A 1 15.05 16.20 4.27
CA MET A 1 15.62 15.03 3.55
C MET A 1 15.21 14.99 2.08
N LEU A 2 13.92 15.15 1.75
CA LEU A 2 13.41 15.14 0.37
C LEU A 2 14.11 16.15 -0.58
N GLN A 3 14.33 17.40 -0.16
CA GLN A 3 15.04 18.40 -0.97
C GLN A 3 16.46 17.95 -1.37
N LYS A 4 17.19 17.30 -0.45
CA LYS A 4 18.53 16.79 -0.73
C LYS A 4 18.48 15.63 -1.73
N ALA A 5 17.51 14.72 -1.60
CA ALA A 5 17.32 13.64 -2.57
C ALA A 5 17.00 14.18 -3.98
N LEU A 6 16.20 15.25 -4.06
CA LEU A 6 15.88 15.91 -5.32
C LEU A 6 17.09 16.62 -5.95
N SER A 7 17.96 17.26 -5.14
CA SER A 7 19.19 17.86 -5.68
C SER A 7 20.12 16.80 -6.23
N ILE A 8 20.33 15.69 -5.48
CA ILE A 8 21.15 14.57 -5.95
C ILE A 8 20.57 13.99 -7.25
N PHE A 9 19.26 13.80 -7.33
CA PHE A 9 18.58 13.33 -8.53
C PHE A 9 18.80 14.25 -9.74
N GLN A 10 18.83 15.56 -9.54
CA GLN A 10 19.13 16.53 -10.59
C GLN A 10 20.62 16.57 -10.95
N GLU A 11 21.51 16.43 -9.96
CA GLU A 11 22.96 16.41 -10.15
C GLU A 11 23.42 15.21 -10.98
N MET A 12 22.72 14.06 -10.94
CA MET A 12 23.02 12.91 -11.80
C MET A 12 23.20 13.31 -13.28
N TYR A 13 22.32 14.19 -13.78
CA TYR A 13 22.39 14.68 -15.16
C TYR A 13 23.64 15.51 -15.43
N LEU A 14 24.14 16.27 -14.44
CA LEU A 14 25.38 17.06 -14.56
C LEU A 14 26.62 16.17 -14.70
N TYR A 15 26.57 14.96 -14.12
CA TYR A 15 27.63 13.95 -14.24
C TYR A 15 27.43 13.01 -15.44
N ASN A 16 26.52 13.32 -16.37
CA ASN A 16 26.13 12.44 -17.48
C ASN A 16 25.63 11.05 -17.04
N CYS A 17 25.14 10.93 -15.80
CA CYS A 17 24.47 9.74 -15.29
C CYS A 17 22.96 9.94 -15.40
N LYS A 18 22.26 9.10 -16.18
CA LYS A 18 20.80 9.18 -16.26
C LYS A 18 20.17 8.40 -15.09
N PRO A 19 19.17 8.97 -14.41
CA PRO A 19 18.39 8.22 -13.43
C PRO A 19 17.73 7.01 -14.06
N ASP A 20 17.76 5.90 -13.34
CA ASP A 20 17.04 4.68 -13.71
C ASP A 20 15.69 4.60 -12.99
N ILE A 21 14.97 3.51 -13.20
CA ILE A 21 13.67 3.26 -12.58
C ILE A 21 13.73 3.27 -11.05
N ILE A 22 14.84 2.83 -10.46
CA ILE A 22 15.04 2.80 -9.00
C ILE A 22 15.10 4.23 -8.46
N CYS A 23 15.86 5.12 -9.13
CA CYS A 23 15.94 6.53 -8.76
C CYS A 23 14.56 7.21 -8.83
N TYR A 24 13.80 6.94 -9.89
CA TYR A 24 12.44 7.46 -10.03
C TYR A 24 11.52 6.93 -8.91
N ASN A 25 11.54 5.62 -8.62
CA ASN A 25 10.74 5.00 -7.57
C ASN A 25 11.00 5.62 -6.19
N ILE A 26 12.27 5.88 -5.84
CA ILE A 26 12.62 6.50 -4.56
C ILE A 26 12.01 7.91 -4.43
N ILE A 27 12.15 8.74 -5.48
CA ILE A 27 11.65 10.12 -5.42
C ILE A 27 10.12 10.15 -5.48
N ILE A 28 9.50 9.29 -6.30
CA ILE A 28 8.04 9.16 -6.39
C ILE A 28 7.47 8.70 -5.05
N ASP A 29 8.09 7.73 -4.36
CA ASP A 29 7.62 7.28 -3.03
C ASP A 29 7.63 8.42 -2.01
N LYS A 30 8.74 9.17 -1.91
CA LYS A 30 8.83 10.27 -0.95
C LYS A 30 7.88 11.44 -1.28
N LEU A 31 7.63 11.71 -2.56
CA LEU A 31 6.64 12.72 -2.96
C LEU A 31 5.21 12.22 -2.73
N GLY A 32 4.96 10.94 -2.97
CA GLY A 32 3.68 10.28 -2.72
C GLY A 32 3.30 10.32 -1.23
N GLU A 33 4.26 10.05 -0.34
CA GLU A 33 4.09 10.20 1.11
C GLU A 33 3.77 11.63 1.55
N ALA A 34 4.27 12.62 0.80
CA ALA A 34 3.97 14.03 1.04
C ALA A 34 2.66 14.51 0.39
N GLY A 35 1.96 13.66 -0.38
CA GLY A 35 0.76 14.04 -1.12
C GLY A 35 1.00 15.00 -2.29
N GLU A 36 2.24 15.11 -2.75
CA GLU A 36 2.69 16.07 -3.79
C GLU A 36 2.33 15.57 -5.21
N GLU A 37 1.05 15.36 -5.47
CA GLU A 37 0.54 14.72 -6.68
C GLU A 37 1.04 15.37 -7.97
N GLY A 38 0.99 16.70 -8.06
CA GLY A 38 1.44 17.42 -9.26
C GLY A 38 2.94 17.22 -9.55
N ARG A 39 3.75 16.95 -8.54
CA ARG A 39 5.19 16.67 -8.71
C ARG A 39 5.42 15.21 -9.10
N VAL A 40 4.64 14.29 -8.55
CA VAL A 40 4.65 12.88 -8.97
C VAL A 40 4.25 12.76 -10.44
N GLN A 41 3.19 13.44 -10.87
CA GLN A 41 2.76 13.43 -12.28
C GLN A 41 3.86 13.96 -13.22
N LYS A 42 4.55 15.05 -12.85
CA LYS A 42 5.67 15.57 -13.63
C LYS A 42 6.82 14.56 -13.75
N LEU A 43 7.19 13.88 -12.67
CA LEU A 43 8.22 12.84 -12.72
C LEU A 43 7.78 11.62 -13.51
N TRP A 44 6.51 11.23 -13.40
CA TRP A 44 5.93 10.13 -14.16
C TRP A 44 6.02 10.40 -15.67
N SER A 45 5.59 11.59 -16.12
CA SER A 45 5.72 12.00 -17.52
C SER A 45 7.19 12.07 -17.97
N LYS A 46 8.08 12.58 -17.10
CA LYS A 46 9.51 12.65 -17.39
C LYS A 46 10.11 11.27 -17.60
N MET A 47 9.85 10.33 -16.70
CA MET A 47 10.30 8.94 -16.78
C MET A 47 9.92 8.30 -18.12
N GLN A 48 8.65 8.45 -18.53
CA GLN A 48 8.17 7.94 -19.82
C GLN A 48 8.84 8.63 -21.01
N SER A 49 9.03 9.95 -20.96
CA SER A 49 9.70 10.71 -22.03
C SER A 49 11.18 10.33 -22.21
N GLU A 50 11.81 9.83 -21.15
CA GLU A 50 13.18 9.32 -21.15
C GLU A 50 13.25 7.84 -21.58
N GLY A 51 12.13 7.24 -21.97
CA GLY A 51 12.03 5.86 -22.42
C GLY A 51 12.02 4.83 -21.28
N ILE A 52 11.90 5.27 -20.02
CA ILE A 52 11.85 4.39 -18.86
C ILE A 52 10.39 3.98 -18.63
N GLN A 53 10.13 2.68 -18.77
CA GLN A 53 8.78 2.13 -18.59
C GLN A 53 8.47 1.97 -17.10
N PRO A 54 7.30 2.44 -16.62
CA PRO A 54 6.88 2.20 -15.24
C PRO A 54 6.71 0.70 -14.96
N ASP A 55 7.20 0.25 -13.81
CA ASP A 55 7.06 -1.13 -13.33
C ASP A 55 5.94 -1.27 -12.29
N LEU A 56 5.73 -2.50 -11.80
CA LEU A 56 4.75 -2.77 -10.75
C LEU A 56 4.93 -1.88 -9.51
N MET A 57 6.18 -1.55 -9.14
CA MET A 57 6.46 -0.67 -8.01
C MET A 57 5.95 0.75 -8.30
N CYS A 58 6.22 1.28 -9.50
CA CYS A 58 5.71 2.59 -9.93
C CYS A 58 4.17 2.69 -9.76
N TYR A 59 3.43 1.70 -10.25
CA TYR A 59 1.97 1.66 -10.14
C TYR A 59 1.50 1.55 -8.69
N SER A 60 2.21 0.76 -7.87
CA SER A 60 1.94 0.65 -6.44
C SER A 60 2.15 1.97 -5.69
N LEU A 61 3.14 2.76 -6.10
CA LEU A 61 3.37 4.11 -5.55
C LEU A 61 2.27 5.10 -5.95
N LEU A 62 1.73 5.01 -7.18
CA LEU A 62 0.57 5.81 -7.58
C LEU A 62 -0.68 5.44 -6.79
N LEU A 63 -0.92 4.14 -6.55
CA LEU A 63 -2.00 3.70 -5.65
C LEU A 63 -1.86 4.34 -4.27
N LYS A 64 -0.65 4.29 -3.67
CA LYS A 64 -0.35 4.90 -2.37
C LYS A 64 -0.60 6.41 -2.39
N LEU A 65 -0.16 7.11 -3.43
CA LEU A 65 -0.39 8.55 -3.61
C LEU A 65 -1.89 8.87 -3.61
N PHE A 66 -2.68 8.16 -4.43
CA PHE A 66 -4.12 8.41 -4.51
C PHE A 66 -4.84 8.15 -3.19
N CYS A 67 -4.42 7.13 -2.44
CA CYS A 67 -4.92 6.90 -1.09
C CYS A 67 -4.57 8.07 -0.13
N VAL A 68 -3.33 8.56 -0.16
CA VAL A 68 -2.88 9.70 0.68
C VAL A 68 -3.60 11.00 0.31
N THR A 69 -3.90 11.23 -0.96
CA THR A 69 -4.62 12.42 -1.42
C THR A 69 -6.14 12.27 -1.39
N ASN A 70 -6.65 11.19 -0.76
CA ASN A 70 -8.08 10.88 -0.61
C ASN A 70 -8.84 10.77 -1.95
N LYS A 71 -8.15 10.34 -3.01
CA LYS A 71 -8.69 10.10 -4.36
C LYS A 71 -8.98 8.61 -4.56
N MET A 72 -9.89 8.08 -3.74
CA MET A 72 -10.13 6.64 -3.71
C MET A 72 -10.69 6.10 -5.04
N ASP A 73 -11.49 6.89 -5.76
CA ASP A 73 -12.01 6.50 -7.07
C ASP A 73 -10.87 6.26 -8.08
N ASP A 74 -9.89 7.17 -8.13
CA ASP A 74 -8.70 7.04 -8.98
C ASP A 74 -7.86 5.82 -8.59
N ALA A 75 -7.72 5.57 -7.28
CA ALA A 75 -7.01 4.39 -6.78
C ALA A 75 -7.70 3.08 -7.22
N LEU A 76 -9.03 3.03 -7.19
CA LEU A 76 -9.81 1.86 -7.61
C LEU A 76 -9.78 1.65 -9.13
N LEU A 77 -9.83 2.74 -9.91
CA LEU A 77 -9.63 2.71 -11.36
C LEU A 77 -8.25 2.15 -11.71
N LEU A 78 -7.21 2.60 -11.00
CA LEU A 78 -5.85 2.11 -11.20
C LEU A 78 -5.71 0.62 -10.81
N LEU A 79 -6.29 0.21 -9.69
CA LEU A 79 -6.27 -1.21 -9.28
C LEU A 79 -6.99 -2.08 -10.32
N ARG A 80 -8.15 -1.64 -10.84
CA ARG A 80 -8.87 -2.35 -11.91
C ARG A 80 -8.06 -2.43 -13.19
N TYR A 81 -7.33 -1.37 -13.55
CA TYR A 81 -6.42 -1.40 -14.68
C TYR A 81 -5.31 -2.44 -14.50
N MET A 82 -4.72 -2.54 -13.30
CA MET A 82 -3.72 -3.56 -13.01
C MET A 82 -4.33 -4.98 -13.07
N GLU A 83 -5.55 -5.15 -12.57
CA GLU A 83 -6.26 -6.43 -12.66
C GLU A 83 -6.54 -6.83 -14.12
N THR A 84 -6.94 -5.91 -15.00
CA THR A 84 -7.24 -6.24 -16.40
C THR A 84 -6.03 -6.25 -17.33
N SER A 85 -4.88 -5.75 -16.87
CA SER A 85 -3.65 -5.68 -17.66
C SER A 85 -2.94 -7.03 -17.75
N THR A 86 -2.39 -7.34 -18.92
CA THR A 86 -1.55 -8.52 -19.13
C THR A 86 -0.08 -8.30 -18.74
N SER A 87 0.36 -7.03 -18.65
CA SER A 87 1.76 -6.69 -18.39
C SER A 87 2.05 -6.35 -16.93
N ILE A 88 1.06 -5.85 -16.20
CA ILE A 88 1.23 -5.34 -14.83
C ILE A 88 0.09 -5.87 -13.97
N GLN A 89 0.37 -6.90 -13.18
CA GLN A 89 -0.61 -7.49 -12.27
C GLN A 89 -0.44 -6.96 -10.85
N PRO A 90 -1.54 -6.74 -10.11
CA PRO A 90 -1.45 -6.31 -8.72
C PRO A 90 -0.80 -7.41 -7.88
N ASN A 91 0.00 -6.99 -6.89
CA ASN A 91 0.55 -7.88 -5.88
C ASN A 91 -0.12 -7.61 -4.51
N THR A 92 0.26 -8.40 -3.51
CA THR A 92 -0.22 -8.21 -2.13
C THR A 92 0.00 -6.79 -1.61
N TYR A 93 1.09 -6.11 -2.01
CA TYR A 93 1.36 -4.72 -1.61
C TYR A 93 0.32 -3.73 -2.17
N ALA A 94 -0.06 -3.86 -3.44
CA ALA A 94 -1.10 -3.03 -4.06
C ALA A 94 -2.45 -3.19 -3.35
N TYR A 95 -2.85 -4.43 -3.05
CA TYR A 95 -4.08 -4.70 -2.29
C TYR A 95 -4.01 -4.18 -0.86
N ASN A 96 -2.88 -4.37 -0.16
CA ASN A 96 -2.68 -3.86 1.19
C ASN A 96 -2.78 -2.33 1.27
N THR A 97 -2.31 -1.64 0.23
CA THR A 97 -2.40 -0.18 0.14
C THR A 97 -3.86 0.28 0.11
N ILE A 98 -4.69 -0.36 -0.72
CA ILE A 98 -6.14 -0.08 -0.81
C ILE A 98 -6.88 -0.48 0.47
N ILE A 99 -6.57 -1.65 1.04
CA ILE A 99 -7.15 -2.11 2.31
C ILE A 99 -6.86 -1.10 3.42
N LYS A 100 -5.61 -0.67 3.56
CA LYS A 100 -5.22 0.35 4.55
C LYS A 100 -6.03 1.63 4.38
N ALA A 101 -6.13 2.15 3.15
CA ALA A 101 -6.89 3.36 2.87
C ALA A 101 -8.36 3.24 3.28
N TYR A 102 -9.00 2.10 2.99
CA TYR A 102 -10.36 1.85 3.44
C TYR A 102 -10.50 1.79 4.97
N LEU A 103 -9.55 1.16 5.66
CA LEU A 103 -9.55 1.08 7.12
C LEU A 103 -9.35 2.45 7.78
N ASP A 104 -8.47 3.28 7.21
CA ASP A 104 -8.23 4.66 7.64
C ASP A 104 -9.52 5.51 7.47
N CYS A 105 -10.28 5.29 6.39
CA CYS A 105 -11.58 5.91 6.14
C CYS A 105 -12.77 5.23 6.87
N ARG A 106 -12.52 4.28 7.78
CA ARG A 106 -13.53 3.49 8.51
C ARG A 106 -14.51 2.69 7.62
N GLN A 107 -14.14 2.40 6.38
CA GLN A 107 -14.90 1.62 5.39
C GLN A 107 -14.54 0.12 5.43
N ILE A 108 -14.92 -0.55 6.51
CA ILE A 108 -14.52 -1.95 6.77
C ILE A 108 -15.09 -2.96 5.77
N LYS A 109 -16.29 -2.71 5.21
CA LYS A 109 -16.93 -3.66 4.28
C LYS A 109 -16.14 -3.74 2.98
N GLU A 110 -15.67 -2.59 2.53
CA GLU A 110 -14.89 -2.37 1.33
C GLU A 110 -13.46 -2.90 1.51
N ALA A 111 -12.88 -2.70 2.69
CA ALA A 111 -11.60 -3.31 3.07
C ALA A 111 -11.67 -4.85 3.02
N LEU A 112 -12.71 -5.46 3.62
CA LEU A 112 -12.90 -6.91 3.59
C LEU A 112 -13.22 -7.44 2.18
N GLY A 113 -13.96 -6.68 1.37
CA GLY A 113 -14.20 -6.99 -0.03
C GLY A 113 -12.91 -7.00 -0.84
N THR A 114 -12.03 -6.03 -0.61
CA THR A 114 -10.70 -5.96 -1.23
C THR A 114 -9.82 -7.10 -0.77
N PHE A 115 -9.86 -7.46 0.52
CA PHE A 115 -9.16 -8.63 1.05
C PHE A 115 -9.64 -9.94 0.41
N GLY A 116 -10.92 -10.06 0.05
CA GLY A 116 -11.43 -11.21 -0.72
C GLY A 116 -10.85 -11.30 -2.14
N ARG A 117 -10.49 -10.16 -2.75
CA ARG A 117 -9.92 -10.11 -4.11
C ARG A 117 -8.47 -10.60 -4.16
N ILE A 118 -7.71 -10.47 -3.07
CA ILE A 118 -6.34 -11.01 -2.95
C ILE A 118 -6.31 -12.50 -3.37
N GLU A 119 -7.29 -13.27 -2.88
CA GLU A 119 -7.41 -14.71 -3.15
C GLU A 119 -7.83 -15.01 -4.60
N ILE A 120 -8.76 -14.23 -5.14
CA ILE A 120 -9.23 -14.37 -6.54
C ILE A 120 -8.07 -14.16 -7.52
N TRP A 121 -7.16 -13.24 -7.19
CA TRP A 121 -5.99 -12.89 -8.01
C TRP A 121 -4.76 -13.73 -7.69
N GLY A 122 -4.88 -14.78 -6.88
CA GLY A 122 -3.78 -15.67 -6.54
C GLY A 122 -2.65 -15.00 -5.76
N CYS A 123 -2.94 -13.87 -5.11
CA CYS A 123 -2.02 -13.24 -4.17
C CYS A 123 -2.19 -13.88 -2.79
N ASP A 124 -1.09 -14.10 -2.07
CA ASP A 124 -1.17 -14.57 -0.69
C ASP A 124 -1.26 -13.38 0.26
N PRO A 125 -2.23 -13.37 1.19
CA PRO A 125 -2.28 -12.34 2.22
C PRO A 125 -1.08 -12.49 3.17
N ASP A 126 -0.41 -11.39 3.49
CA ASP A 126 0.81 -11.38 4.28
C ASP A 126 0.58 -10.92 5.74
N LEU A 127 1.66 -10.85 6.52
CA LEU A 127 1.61 -10.33 7.89
C LEU A 127 1.14 -8.86 7.93
N CYS A 128 1.39 -8.08 6.87
CA CYS A 128 0.90 -6.71 6.78
C CYS A 128 -0.63 -6.68 6.69
N CYS A 129 -1.27 -7.56 5.91
CA CYS A 129 -2.73 -7.69 5.88
C CYS A 129 -3.30 -7.88 7.29
N LEU A 130 -2.73 -8.83 8.04
CA LEU A 130 -3.17 -9.16 9.40
C LEU A 130 -3.02 -7.96 10.33
N ASN A 131 -1.86 -7.29 10.31
CA ASN A 131 -1.61 -6.14 11.17
C ASN A 131 -2.57 -4.98 10.87
N LEU A 132 -2.92 -4.73 9.61
CA LEU A 132 -3.87 -3.69 9.22
C LEU A 132 -5.25 -3.89 9.87
N PHE A 133 -5.85 -5.07 9.69
CA PHE A 133 -7.16 -5.37 10.29
C PHE A 133 -7.07 -5.46 11.82
N ALA A 134 -5.97 -5.99 12.35
CA ALA A 134 -5.77 -6.13 13.78
C ALA A 134 -5.66 -4.77 14.49
N MET A 135 -4.89 -3.83 13.92
CA MET A 135 -4.82 -2.46 14.41
C MET A 135 -6.18 -1.77 14.35
N TYR A 136 -6.88 -1.88 13.21
CA TYR A 136 -8.21 -1.31 13.04
C TYR A 136 -9.21 -1.81 14.08
N TYR A 137 -9.29 -3.13 14.29
CA TYR A 137 -10.22 -3.68 15.29
C TYR A 137 -9.77 -3.42 16.73
N SER A 138 -8.46 -3.30 17.00
CA SER A 138 -7.93 -2.89 18.31
C SER A 138 -8.37 -1.47 18.66
N GLU A 139 -8.27 -0.53 17.71
CA GLU A 139 -8.74 0.85 17.89
C GLU A 139 -10.24 0.94 18.20
N LEU A 140 -11.03 -0.05 17.76
CA LEU A 140 -12.46 -0.14 18.01
C LEU A 140 -12.82 -0.95 19.27
N GLY A 141 -11.84 -1.42 20.04
CA GLY A 141 -12.07 -2.30 21.20
C GLY A 141 -12.67 -3.66 20.81
N GLN A 142 -12.51 -4.10 19.57
CA GLN A 142 -13.11 -5.33 19.05
C GLN A 142 -12.10 -6.48 19.00
N GLY A 143 -11.44 -6.76 20.14
CA GLY A 143 -10.40 -7.79 20.26
C GLY A 143 -10.84 -9.19 19.79
N PHE A 144 -12.11 -9.56 19.95
CA PHE A 144 -12.63 -10.83 19.42
C PHE A 144 -12.55 -10.91 17.89
N LYS A 145 -12.78 -9.80 17.17
CA LYS A 145 -12.64 -9.77 15.70
C LYS A 145 -11.18 -9.84 15.26
N VAL A 146 -10.27 -9.28 16.05
CA VAL A 146 -8.82 -9.44 15.83
C VAL A 146 -8.45 -10.93 15.86
N TYR A 147 -8.91 -11.65 16.90
CA TYR A 147 -8.67 -13.08 17.04
C TYR A 147 -9.29 -13.90 15.90
N MET A 148 -10.54 -13.63 15.53
CA MET A 148 -11.18 -14.29 14.38
C MET A 148 -10.40 -14.08 13.08
N PHE A 149 -9.88 -12.87 12.87
CA PHE A 149 -9.09 -12.57 11.68
C PHE A 149 -7.73 -13.27 11.70
N LEU A 150 -7.07 -13.33 12.88
CA LEU A 150 -5.85 -14.10 13.08
C LEU A 150 -6.06 -15.58 12.76
N GLU A 151 -7.10 -16.22 13.31
CA GLU A 151 -7.41 -17.62 13.00
C GLU A 151 -7.63 -17.83 11.50
N ARG A 152 -8.37 -16.93 10.84
CA ARG A 152 -8.62 -16.99 9.40
C ARG A 152 -7.30 -16.94 8.61
N MET A 153 -6.35 -16.11 9.02
CA MET A 153 -5.04 -15.97 8.39
C MET A 153 -4.15 -17.21 8.63
N ILE A 154 -4.15 -17.76 9.85
CA ILE A 154 -3.41 -19.00 10.18
C ILE A 154 -3.94 -20.18 9.36
N ARG A 155 -5.26 -20.33 9.24
CA ARG A 155 -5.88 -21.38 8.40
C ARG A 155 -5.51 -21.24 6.92
N ARG A 156 -5.18 -20.03 6.48
CA ARG A 156 -4.71 -19.72 5.12
C ARG A 156 -3.19 -19.91 4.96
N GLY A 157 -2.49 -20.46 5.95
CA GLY A 157 -1.05 -20.75 5.88
C GLY A 157 -0.15 -19.59 6.25
N VAL A 158 -0.70 -18.43 6.64
CA VAL A 158 0.09 -17.30 7.11
C VAL A 158 0.63 -17.61 8.50
N LYS A 159 1.96 -17.67 8.62
CA LYS A 159 2.61 -17.86 9.93
C LYS A 159 2.38 -16.63 10.79
N ALA A 160 1.62 -16.80 11.87
CA ALA A 160 1.51 -15.80 12.90
C ALA A 160 2.87 -15.59 13.59
N SER A 161 3.16 -14.35 13.99
CA SER A 161 4.35 -13.98 14.76
C SER A 161 3.96 -13.58 16.18
N ASP A 162 4.94 -13.45 17.08
CA ASP A 162 4.71 -12.92 18.43
C ASP A 162 4.03 -11.54 18.39
N THR A 163 4.38 -10.71 17.40
CA THR A 163 3.73 -9.43 17.12
C THR A 163 2.23 -9.61 16.84
N SER A 164 1.84 -10.62 16.06
CA SER A 164 0.44 -10.92 15.75
C SER A 164 -0.39 -11.22 16.99
N PHE A 165 0.15 -12.04 17.90
CA PHE A 165 -0.49 -12.36 19.17
C PHE A 165 -0.49 -11.17 20.13
N SER A 166 0.58 -10.38 20.17
CA SER A 166 0.66 -9.17 21.00
C SER A 166 -0.43 -8.15 20.63
N ILE A 167 -0.74 -7.99 19.34
CA ILE A 167 -1.82 -7.11 18.87
C ILE A 167 -3.19 -7.65 19.31
N CYS A 168 -3.40 -8.97 19.24
CA CYS A 168 -4.64 -9.59 19.73
C CYS A 168 -4.84 -9.33 21.23
N ILE A 169 -3.80 -9.57 22.04
CA ILE A 169 -3.85 -9.38 23.50
C ILE A 169 -4.12 -7.91 23.82
N ARG A 170 -3.44 -6.97 23.14
CA ARG A 170 -3.65 -5.54 23.35
C ARG A 170 -5.08 -5.12 23.01
N GLY A 171 -5.60 -5.53 21.86
CA GLY A 171 -6.97 -5.24 21.43
C GLY A 171 -8.04 -5.87 22.33
N SER A 172 -7.77 -7.02 22.95
CA SER A 172 -8.67 -7.64 23.94
C SER A 172 -8.65 -6.94 25.30
N TYR A 173 -7.55 -6.29 25.67
CA TYR A 173 -7.42 -5.57 26.94
C TYR A 173 -7.99 -4.15 26.87
N GLU A 174 -7.74 -3.43 25.76
CA GLU A 174 -8.28 -2.09 25.50
C GLU A 174 -9.81 -2.10 25.43
N ALA A 175 -10.41 -3.20 24.96
CA ALA A 175 -11.86 -3.43 24.90
C ALA A 175 -12.60 -3.45 26.25
N ARG A 176 -11.89 -3.64 27.38
CA ARG A 176 -12.50 -3.83 28.72
C ARG A 176 -12.57 -2.56 29.56
N LYS A 177 -12.24 -1.40 28.99
CA LYS A 177 -12.21 -0.11 29.72
C LYS A 177 -13.45 0.77 29.56
N ASP A 178 -14.47 0.32 28.84
CA ASP A 178 -15.80 0.95 28.74
C ASP A 178 -16.84 0.16 29.55
#